data_AF-A0A1B8C109-F1
#
_entry.id   AF-A0A1B8C109-F1
#
_cell.length_a   1.000
_cell.length_b   1.000
_cell.length_c   1.000
_cell.angle_alpha   90.00
_cell.angle_beta   90.00
_cell.angle_gamma   90.00
#
_symmetry.space_group_name_H-M   'P 1'
#
loop_
_entity.id
_entity.type
_entity.pdbx_description
1 polymer ?
#
loop_
_entity_poly.entity_id
_entity_poly.type
_entity_poly.pdbx_seq_one_letter_code
_entity_poly.pdbx_strand_id
1 'polypeptide(L)'
;MDNHDEESVQDLAKDYPGPPAYHESTPSTPSQQSQAPPFYDNQASTSHTTTSSPYRQFPPVMNAYYQWPSTKTYNLCGATKEDRLCVVEIHAGLSGSSPLGFKAGVLLHNGMSTKDPILAAAGDESLFAGRIYAFNSNSVIMLPPLETRASHRAMITEIMRPSTTSDNGVTFVFSIEVGEKLQRERFEWRKFKKGNGDEANPGGFTLLRLSSSSKNTDPTTSGSSSRGDCSSSPTGNDCEAVALLTLTRSWAQIKHPFSLELTGSGLSGALGDRWVLMVVITALRLWFLNANGRATKTGIAVGEKLWAKKFDE
;
A
#
# COMPACT_ATOMS: atom_id res chain seq x y z
N MET A 1 -8.08 -58.20 -41.92
CA MET A 1 -8.64 -58.99 -40.82
C MET A 1 -9.51 -58.03 -40.06
N ASP A 2 -10.73 -57.99 -40.55
CA ASP A 2 -11.72 -56.94 -40.38
C ASP A 2 -12.48 -57.07 -39.07
N ASN A 3 -12.98 -55.92 -38.65
CA ASN A 3 -13.83 -55.70 -37.50
C ASN A 3 -15.17 -56.44 -37.64
N HIS A 4 -15.60 -57.07 -36.56
CA HIS A 4 -16.99 -57.40 -36.27
C HIS A 4 -17.36 -56.67 -34.97
N ASP A 5 -18.37 -55.81 -35.01
CA ASP A 5 -19.66 -56.10 -34.37
C ASP A 5 -20.62 -54.93 -34.60
N GLU A 6 -21.75 -55.29 -35.23
CA GLU A 6 -22.95 -54.49 -35.40
C GLU A 6 -23.73 -54.46 -34.09
N GLU A 7 -24.28 -53.30 -33.72
CA GLU A 7 -25.60 -53.27 -33.08
C GLU A 7 -26.37 -52.03 -33.54
N SER A 8 -27.63 -52.28 -33.91
CA SER A 8 -28.59 -51.42 -34.59
C SER A 8 -29.57 -50.80 -33.61
N VAL A 9 -29.84 -49.48 -33.70
CA VAL A 9 -31.11 -48.88 -33.21
C VAL A 9 -31.54 -47.72 -34.11
N GLN A 10 -32.41 -48.05 -35.07
CA GLN A 10 -33.69 -47.44 -35.46
C GLN A 10 -33.91 -45.90 -35.36
N ASP A 11 -34.21 -45.35 -36.54
CA ASP A 11 -35.22 -44.34 -36.89
C ASP A 11 -35.94 -43.56 -35.77
N LEU A 12 -35.78 -42.23 -35.81
CA LEU A 12 -36.89 -41.32 -35.51
C LEU A 12 -36.74 -40.01 -36.30
N ALA A 13 -37.19 -40.01 -37.55
CA ALA A 13 -37.52 -38.79 -38.27
C ALA A 13 -38.69 -38.09 -37.56
N LYS A 14 -38.47 -36.86 -37.09
CA LYS A 14 -39.55 -35.95 -36.70
C LYS A 14 -39.53 -34.74 -37.62
N ASP A 15 -40.55 -34.69 -38.47
CA ASP A 15 -41.06 -33.53 -39.17
C ASP A 15 -41.09 -32.30 -38.26
N TYR A 16 -40.29 -31.29 -38.60
CA TYR A 16 -40.43 -29.94 -38.08
C TYR A 16 -40.96 -29.04 -39.20
N PRO A 17 -42.24 -28.65 -39.19
CA PRO A 17 -42.75 -27.65 -40.11
C PRO A 17 -42.16 -26.29 -39.73
N GLY A 18 -41.44 -25.67 -40.68
CA GLY A 18 -40.89 -24.32 -40.51
C GLY A 18 -41.98 -23.27 -40.28
N PRO A 19 -41.67 -22.16 -39.58
CA PRO A 19 -42.64 -21.10 -39.32
C PRO A 19 -43.04 -20.37 -40.62
N PRO A 20 -44.29 -19.89 -40.73
CA PRO A 20 -44.83 -19.29 -41.95
C PRO A 20 -44.20 -17.94 -42.29
N ALA A 21 -44.27 -17.61 -43.59
CA ALA A 21 -43.70 -16.42 -44.21
C ALA A 21 -44.29 -15.09 -43.68
N TYR A 22 -43.43 -14.07 -43.67
CA TYR A 22 -43.72 -12.69 -43.28
C TYR A 22 -44.85 -12.08 -44.10
N HIS A 23 -45.87 -11.52 -43.42
CA HIS A 23 -46.83 -10.62 -44.04
C HIS A 23 -46.32 -9.18 -43.97
N GLU A 24 -46.05 -8.63 -45.15
CA GLU A 24 -45.79 -7.22 -45.41
C GLU A 24 -47.08 -6.41 -45.18
N SER A 25 -47.08 -5.51 -44.20
CA SER A 25 -48.19 -4.56 -43.98
C SER A 25 -47.74 -3.17 -44.42
N THR A 26 -48.37 -2.68 -45.48
CA THR A 26 -48.20 -1.33 -46.05
C THR A 26 -48.83 -0.24 -45.17
N PRO A 27 -48.36 1.01 -45.29
CA PRO A 27 -48.60 2.06 -44.28
C PRO A 27 -49.96 2.73 -44.47
N SER A 28 -50.67 2.96 -43.37
CA SER A 28 -51.84 3.85 -43.32
C SER A 28 -51.63 4.91 -42.23
N THR A 29 -51.43 6.15 -42.68
CA THR A 29 -51.55 7.37 -41.86
C THR A 29 -53.03 7.78 -41.86
N PRO A 30 -53.62 8.18 -40.72
CA PRO A 30 -53.88 9.62 -40.60
C PRO A 30 -53.75 10.20 -39.18
N SER A 31 -53.53 11.52 -39.17
CA SER A 31 -53.90 12.49 -38.12
C SER A 31 -52.96 12.69 -36.94
N GLN A 32 -52.08 13.69 -37.10
CA GLN A 32 -51.51 14.48 -36.02
C GLN A 32 -52.62 15.12 -35.18
N GLN A 33 -52.61 14.85 -33.88
CA GLN A 33 -53.09 15.80 -32.88
C GLN A 33 -52.06 15.86 -31.76
N SER A 34 -51.36 16.99 -31.71
CA SER A 34 -50.28 17.28 -30.78
C SER A 34 -50.84 17.33 -29.35
N GLN A 35 -50.46 16.36 -28.52
CA GLN A 35 -50.55 16.47 -27.07
C GLN A 35 -49.13 16.37 -26.50
N ALA A 36 -48.73 17.41 -25.78
CA ALA A 36 -47.43 17.48 -25.12
C ALA A 36 -47.27 16.33 -24.10
N PRO A 37 -46.11 15.65 -24.05
CA PRO A 37 -45.88 14.63 -23.04
C PRO A 37 -45.79 15.27 -21.64
N PRO A 38 -46.23 14.57 -20.58
CA PRO A 38 -46.11 15.06 -19.22
C PRO A 38 -44.64 15.25 -18.87
N PHE A 39 -44.35 16.40 -18.27
CA PHE A 39 -43.04 16.81 -17.78
C PHE A 39 -42.64 15.86 -16.64
N TYR A 40 -41.79 14.88 -16.94
CA TYR A 40 -41.09 14.13 -15.90
C TYR A 40 -39.90 14.99 -15.47
N ASP A 41 -39.90 15.42 -14.22
CA ASP A 41 -38.71 15.93 -13.55
C ASP A 41 -37.65 14.83 -13.57
N ASN A 42 -36.73 14.92 -14.53
CA ASN A 42 -35.43 14.28 -14.42
C ASN A 42 -34.70 15.00 -13.28
N GLN A 43 -34.97 14.58 -12.03
CA GLN A 43 -33.91 14.59 -11.04
C GLN A 43 -32.83 13.66 -11.57
N ALA A 44 -31.92 14.25 -12.34
CA ALA A 44 -30.58 13.75 -12.50
C ALA A 44 -30.04 13.59 -11.09
N SER A 45 -30.20 12.38 -10.54
CA SER A 45 -29.33 11.89 -9.50
C SER A 45 -27.94 12.03 -10.10
N THR A 46 -27.22 13.06 -9.66
CA THR A 46 -25.79 13.21 -9.86
C THR A 46 -25.16 11.96 -9.28
N SER A 47 -25.08 10.91 -10.08
CA SER A 47 -24.17 9.82 -9.90
C SER A 47 -22.79 10.44 -10.04
N HIS A 48 -22.27 10.90 -8.91
CA HIS A 48 -20.85 11.13 -8.72
C HIS A 48 -20.18 9.88 -9.28
N THR A 49 -19.53 10.05 -10.43
CA THR A 49 -18.71 9.01 -11.03
C THR A 49 -17.48 8.96 -10.14
N THR A 50 -17.60 8.25 -9.01
CA THR A 50 -16.47 7.94 -8.15
C THR A 50 -15.54 7.13 -9.02
N THR A 51 -14.51 7.79 -9.54
CA THR A 51 -13.46 7.11 -10.29
C THR A 51 -12.86 6.13 -9.29
N SER A 52 -13.18 4.84 -9.47
CA SER A 52 -12.71 3.77 -8.59
C SER A 52 -11.19 3.83 -8.56
N SER A 53 -10.64 4.27 -7.42
CA SER A 53 -9.20 4.31 -7.19
C SER A 53 -8.65 2.89 -7.39
N PRO A 54 -7.55 2.70 -8.14
CA PRO A 54 -6.90 1.39 -8.23
C PRO A 54 -6.33 0.96 -6.87
N TYR A 55 -6.27 1.88 -5.91
CA TYR A 55 -5.81 1.67 -4.56
C TYR A 55 -6.99 1.36 -3.64
N ARG A 56 -6.78 0.37 -2.78
CA ARG A 56 -7.71 0.05 -1.71
C ARG A 56 -7.72 1.18 -0.67
N GLN A 57 -8.90 1.54 -0.19
CA GLN A 57 -9.01 2.44 0.96
C GLN A 57 -8.60 1.70 2.24
N PHE A 58 -7.73 2.32 3.03
CA PHE A 58 -7.35 1.82 4.35
C PHE A 58 -7.91 2.73 5.44
N PRO A 59 -8.38 2.16 6.56
CA PRO A 59 -8.84 2.97 7.68
C PRO A 59 -7.65 3.67 8.37
N PRO A 60 -7.91 4.76 9.12
CA PRO A 60 -6.90 5.48 9.88
C PRO A 60 -6.08 4.64 10.87
N VAL A 61 -6.69 3.61 11.45
CA VAL A 61 -6.06 2.72 12.44
C VAL A 61 -6.05 1.32 11.87
N MET A 62 -4.87 0.72 11.81
CA MET A 62 -4.65 -0.62 11.31
C MET A 62 -3.80 -1.42 12.28
N ASN A 63 -4.14 -2.70 12.42
CA ASN A 63 -3.49 -3.61 13.35
C ASN A 63 -3.10 -4.88 12.63
N ALA A 64 -1.86 -5.33 12.82
CA ALA A 64 -1.43 -6.62 12.28
C ALA A 64 -1.72 -7.72 13.31
N TYR A 65 -2.24 -8.86 12.85
CA TYR A 65 -2.49 -10.03 13.69
C TYR A 65 -2.00 -11.31 13.04
N TYR A 66 -1.19 -12.10 13.75
CA TYR A 66 -0.75 -13.40 13.26
C TYR A 66 -1.94 -14.33 13.00
N GLN A 67 -1.89 -14.99 11.84
CA GLN A 67 -2.84 -16.01 11.49
C GLN A 67 -2.32 -17.35 11.98
N TRP A 68 -2.71 -17.77 13.19
CA TRP A 68 -2.41 -19.14 13.63
C TRP A 68 -3.09 -20.17 12.72
N PRO A 69 -2.41 -21.25 12.27
CA PRO A 69 -1.06 -21.71 12.63
C PRO A 69 0.08 -21.26 11.68
N SER A 70 -0.20 -20.35 10.72
CA SER A 70 0.79 -19.86 9.77
C SER A 70 1.79 -18.91 10.44
N THR A 71 3.08 -19.23 10.33
CA THR A 71 4.17 -18.33 10.72
C THR A 71 4.57 -17.36 9.61
N LYS A 72 4.04 -17.56 8.40
CA LYS A 72 4.40 -16.79 7.20
C LYS A 72 3.33 -15.76 6.81
N THR A 73 2.15 -15.80 7.43
CA THR A 73 1.06 -14.88 7.10
C THR A 73 0.48 -14.23 8.34
N TYR A 74 0.06 -12.99 8.17
CA TYR A 74 -0.70 -12.24 9.17
C TYR A 74 -1.78 -11.41 8.48
N ASN A 75 -2.87 -11.16 9.21
CA ASN A 75 -3.94 -10.30 8.74
C ASN A 75 -3.59 -8.87 9.10
N LEU A 76 -3.70 -7.97 8.13
CA LEU A 76 -3.87 -6.56 8.39
C LEU A 76 -5.36 -6.33 8.63
N CYS A 77 -5.70 -5.84 9.81
CA CYS A 77 -7.06 -5.52 10.22
C CYS A 77 -7.20 -4.02 10.50
N GLY A 78 -8.43 -3.53 10.62
CA GLY A 78 -8.72 -2.17 11.08
C GLY A 78 -8.56 -2.03 12.59
N ALA A 79 -9.46 -1.30 13.23
CA ALA A 79 -9.40 -1.03 14.67
C ALA A 79 -9.50 -2.30 15.53
N THR A 80 -10.17 -3.34 15.04
CA THR A 80 -10.33 -4.63 15.73
C THR A 80 -9.82 -5.78 14.87
N LYS A 81 -9.58 -6.94 15.48
CA LYS A 81 -9.09 -8.14 14.78
C LYS A 81 -10.11 -8.72 13.79
N GLU A 82 -11.39 -8.45 14.03
CA GLU A 82 -12.53 -8.93 13.24
C GLU A 82 -12.68 -8.15 11.94
N ASP A 83 -12.25 -6.89 11.92
CA ASP A 83 -12.25 -6.03 10.73
C ASP A 83 -11.06 -6.36 9.82
N ARG A 84 -11.11 -7.52 9.15
CA ARG A 84 -10.01 -7.98 8.29
C ARG A 84 -9.98 -7.18 6.99
N LEU A 85 -8.84 -6.56 6.72
CA LEU A 85 -8.61 -5.78 5.51
C LEU A 85 -7.92 -6.65 4.46
N CYS A 86 -6.69 -7.09 4.75
CA CYS A 86 -5.82 -7.75 3.79
C CYS A 86 -4.99 -8.85 4.45
N VAL A 87 -4.51 -9.82 3.67
CA VAL A 87 -3.45 -10.73 4.09
C VAL A 87 -2.09 -10.19 3.69
N VAL A 88 -1.15 -10.31 4.63
CA VAL A 88 0.27 -10.06 4.39
C VAL A 88 1.01 -11.39 4.42
N GLU A 89 1.83 -11.63 3.41
CA GLU A 89 2.71 -12.80 3.30
C GLU A 89 4.18 -12.38 3.49
N ILE A 90 4.91 -13.13 4.31
CA ILE A 90 6.35 -13.05 4.43
C ILE A 90 6.98 -13.84 3.29
N HIS A 91 7.64 -13.11 2.39
CA HIS A 91 8.35 -13.70 1.25
C HIS A 91 9.80 -13.97 1.62
N ALA A 92 10.15 -15.25 1.74
CA ALA A 92 11.49 -15.67 2.16
C ALA A 92 12.58 -15.51 1.06
N GLY A 93 12.20 -15.13 -0.16
CA GLY A 93 13.16 -15.00 -1.29
C GLY A 93 13.63 -16.35 -1.86
N LEU A 94 12.85 -17.41 -1.67
CA LEU A 94 13.15 -18.76 -2.17
C LEU A 94 12.48 -19.07 -3.52
N SER A 95 11.48 -18.29 -3.93
CA SER A 95 10.77 -18.43 -5.21
C SER A 95 10.88 -17.14 -6.02
N GLY A 96 11.04 -17.26 -7.34
CA GLY A 96 11.03 -16.15 -8.28
C GLY A 96 9.64 -15.73 -8.79
N SER A 97 8.57 -16.40 -8.35
CA SER A 97 7.21 -16.24 -8.90
C SER A 97 6.48 -14.96 -8.45
N SER A 98 7.00 -14.24 -7.46
CA SER A 98 6.42 -12.99 -6.96
C SER A 98 7.10 -11.78 -7.60
N PRO A 99 6.50 -10.56 -7.51
CA PRO A 99 7.13 -9.33 -8.00
C PRO A 99 8.50 -9.05 -7.37
N LEU A 100 8.76 -9.57 -6.17
CA LEU A 100 10.06 -9.46 -5.51
C LEU A 100 11.12 -10.41 -6.07
N GLY A 101 10.75 -11.37 -6.94
CA GLY A 101 11.65 -12.43 -7.38
C GLY A 101 12.28 -13.11 -6.18
N PHE A 102 13.59 -13.30 -6.18
CA PHE A 102 14.31 -13.93 -5.06
C PHE A 102 14.67 -12.96 -3.90
N LYS A 103 14.15 -11.73 -3.86
CA LYS A 103 14.41 -10.76 -2.78
C LYS A 103 13.52 -11.05 -1.58
N ALA A 104 14.10 -11.15 -0.38
CA ALA A 104 13.30 -11.36 0.83
C ALA A 104 12.51 -10.10 1.21
N GLY A 105 11.30 -10.27 1.73
CA GLY A 105 10.42 -9.15 2.00
C GLY A 105 9.01 -9.54 2.45
N VAL A 106 8.06 -8.67 2.13
CA VAL A 106 6.64 -8.79 2.44
C VAL A 106 5.81 -8.52 1.20
N LEU A 107 4.72 -9.27 1.04
CA LEU A 107 3.71 -9.12 -0.01
C LEU A 107 2.38 -8.78 0.65
N LEU A 108 1.74 -7.70 0.21
CA LEU A 108 0.40 -7.32 0.63
C LEU A 108 -0.59 -7.76 -0.44
N HIS A 109 -1.54 -8.62 -0.10
CA HIS A 109 -2.57 -9.11 -1.02
C HIS A 109 -3.80 -8.20 -1.00
N ASN A 110 -4.44 -8.03 -2.16
CA ASN A 110 -5.69 -7.31 -2.33
C ASN A 110 -6.89 -8.20 -1.94
N GLY A 111 -6.86 -8.75 -0.74
CA GLY A 111 -7.90 -9.64 -0.25
C GLY A 111 -7.46 -10.43 0.99
N MET A 112 -8.27 -11.41 1.36
CA MET A 112 -8.12 -12.19 2.59
C MET A 112 -7.39 -13.52 2.38
N SER A 113 -6.79 -13.74 1.22
CA SER A 113 -6.05 -14.94 0.85
C SER A 113 -4.74 -14.61 0.15
N THR A 114 -3.74 -15.46 0.31
CA THR A 114 -2.49 -15.40 -0.48
C THR A 114 -2.70 -15.73 -1.96
N LYS A 115 -3.90 -16.23 -2.32
CA LYS A 115 -4.33 -16.42 -3.71
C LYS A 115 -4.84 -15.13 -4.36
N ASP A 116 -5.19 -14.13 -3.56
CA ASP A 116 -5.68 -12.85 -4.08
C ASP A 116 -4.51 -12.08 -4.73
N PRO A 117 -4.78 -11.22 -5.73
CA PRO A 117 -3.75 -10.45 -6.43
C PRO A 117 -2.89 -9.63 -5.46
N ILE A 118 -1.61 -9.49 -5.77
CA ILE A 118 -0.69 -8.68 -4.95
C ILE A 118 -1.04 -7.20 -5.16
N LEU A 119 -1.36 -6.50 -4.07
CA LEU A 119 -1.62 -5.07 -4.04
C LEU A 119 -0.33 -4.26 -3.97
N ALA A 120 0.62 -4.67 -3.13
CA ALA A 120 1.91 -4.01 -2.96
C ALA A 120 2.96 -5.01 -2.47
N ALA A 121 4.23 -4.69 -2.66
CA ALA A 121 5.32 -5.50 -2.12
C ALA A 121 6.46 -4.63 -1.61
N ALA A 122 7.18 -5.10 -0.60
CA ALA A 122 8.41 -4.45 -0.16
C ALA A 122 9.47 -5.47 0.20
N GLY A 123 10.70 -5.29 -0.28
CA GLY A 123 11.77 -6.26 -0.10
C GLY A 123 13.16 -5.66 -0.16
N ASP A 124 14.16 -6.52 -0.10
CA ASP A 124 15.56 -6.12 -0.25
C ASP A 124 15.83 -5.58 -1.65
N GLU A 125 16.62 -4.50 -1.76
CA GLU A 125 16.99 -3.93 -3.06
C GLU A 125 17.77 -4.91 -3.95
N SER A 126 18.64 -5.71 -3.35
CA SER A 126 19.49 -6.67 -4.03
C SER A 126 19.41 -8.05 -3.39
N LEU A 127 19.53 -9.10 -4.22
CA LEU A 127 19.67 -10.49 -3.74
C LEU A 127 20.87 -10.66 -2.79
N PHE A 128 21.91 -9.86 -3.01
CA PHE A 128 23.12 -9.85 -2.18
C PHE A 128 22.90 -9.17 -0.83
N ALA A 129 21.96 -8.23 -0.73
CA ALA A 129 21.63 -7.53 0.52
C ALA A 129 21.03 -8.48 1.57
N GLY A 130 20.23 -9.46 1.15
CA GLY A 130 19.64 -10.44 2.06
C GLY A 130 20.59 -11.56 2.50
N ARG A 131 21.62 -11.88 1.70
CA ARG A 131 22.47 -13.08 1.91
C ARG A 131 23.92 -12.80 2.32
N ILE A 132 24.55 -11.75 1.79
CA ILE A 132 25.99 -11.47 2.02
C ILE A 132 26.18 -10.18 2.82
N TYR A 133 25.29 -9.20 2.65
CA TYR A 133 25.37 -7.91 3.34
C TYR A 133 24.12 -7.68 4.19
N ALA A 134 23.98 -8.39 5.31
CA ALA A 134 22.90 -8.25 6.31
C ALA A 134 22.66 -6.81 6.82
N PHE A 135 23.54 -5.88 6.41
CA PHE A 135 23.60 -4.47 6.77
C PHE A 135 22.98 -3.53 5.73
N ASN A 136 22.70 -3.99 4.49
CA ASN A 136 21.97 -3.16 3.53
C ASN A 136 20.47 -3.21 3.84
N SER A 137 19.92 -2.08 4.31
CA SER A 137 18.49 -1.93 4.63
C SER A 137 17.72 -1.12 3.59
N ASN A 138 18.33 -0.82 2.44
CA ASN A 138 17.61 -0.27 1.29
C ASN A 138 16.48 -1.23 0.93
N SER A 139 15.29 -0.65 0.80
CA SER A 139 14.08 -1.41 0.52
C SER A 139 13.50 -0.96 -0.81
N VAL A 140 13.28 -1.91 -1.71
CA VAL A 140 12.42 -1.71 -2.87
C VAL A 140 10.97 -1.76 -2.41
N ILE A 141 10.18 -0.80 -2.86
CA ILE A 141 8.75 -0.71 -2.59
C ILE A 141 8.03 -0.74 -3.93
N MET A 142 7.19 -1.75 -4.15
CA MET A 142 6.49 -1.97 -5.40
C MET A 142 5.01 -1.62 -5.22
N LEU A 143 4.52 -0.67 -5.99
CA LEU A 143 3.15 -0.16 -5.93
C LEU A 143 2.46 -0.27 -7.30
N PRO A 144 1.11 -0.34 -7.34
CA PRO A 144 0.38 -0.24 -8.59
C PRO A 144 0.68 1.09 -9.29
N PRO A 145 0.78 1.10 -10.63
CA PRO A 145 1.02 2.30 -11.40
C PRO A 145 -0.10 3.33 -11.24
N LEU A 146 0.22 4.59 -11.50
CA LEU A 146 -0.76 5.69 -11.49
C LEU A 146 -1.71 5.59 -12.69
N GLU A 147 -1.23 5.09 -13.84
CA GLU A 147 -2.09 4.94 -15.02
C GLU A 147 -3.03 3.74 -14.88
N THR A 148 -4.34 4.01 -14.92
CA THR A 148 -5.40 2.99 -14.88
C THR A 148 -5.37 2.02 -16.07
N ARG A 149 -4.67 2.38 -17.16
CA ARG A 149 -4.52 1.54 -18.37
C ARG A 149 -3.37 0.54 -18.28
N ALA A 150 -2.50 0.66 -17.29
CA ALA A 150 -1.44 -0.29 -17.10
C ALA A 150 -2.02 -1.66 -16.70
N SER A 151 -1.35 -2.74 -17.09
CA SER A 151 -1.73 -4.09 -16.69
C SER A 151 -1.89 -4.16 -15.16
N HIS A 152 -2.92 -4.85 -14.67
CA HIS A 152 -3.11 -5.09 -13.23
C HIS A 152 -1.92 -5.81 -12.55
N ARG A 153 -0.97 -6.35 -13.33
CA ARG A 153 0.28 -6.96 -12.85
C ARG A 153 1.49 -6.02 -12.90
N ALA A 154 1.37 -4.89 -13.58
CA ALA A 154 2.43 -3.90 -13.65
C ALA A 154 2.61 -3.25 -12.27
N MET A 155 3.87 -3.03 -11.89
CA MET A 155 4.24 -2.42 -10.62
C MET A 155 5.34 -1.40 -10.87
N ILE A 156 5.25 -0.24 -10.21
CA ILE A 156 6.30 0.77 -10.19
C ILE A 156 7.15 0.55 -8.94
N THR A 157 8.47 0.71 -9.08
CA THR A 157 9.42 0.54 -7.96
C THR A 157 9.85 1.90 -7.41
N GLU A 158 9.63 2.09 -6.12
CA GLU A 158 10.17 3.16 -5.28
C GLU A 158 11.28 2.61 -4.38
N ILE A 159 12.15 3.49 -3.87
CA ILE A 159 13.22 3.11 -2.93
C ILE A 159 13.05 3.84 -1.62
N MET A 160 12.96 3.07 -0.53
CA MET A 160 13.07 3.57 0.84
C MET A 160 14.51 3.36 1.33
N ARG A 161 15.21 4.45 1.65
CA ARG A 161 16.62 4.45 2.06
C ARG A 161 16.76 4.62 3.57
N PRO A 162 17.52 3.77 4.26
CA PRO A 162 17.87 4.00 5.66
C PRO A 162 18.90 5.13 5.75
N SER A 163 18.92 5.85 6.87
CA SER A 163 20.02 6.73 7.22
C SER A 163 20.22 6.81 8.73
N THR A 164 21.40 7.27 9.15
CA THR A 164 21.69 7.60 10.55
C THR A 164 21.73 9.11 10.76
N THR A 165 21.17 9.57 11.88
CA THR A 165 21.20 10.98 12.29
C THR A 165 22.32 11.22 13.30
N SER A 166 22.77 12.48 13.43
CA SER A 166 23.89 12.87 14.31
C SER A 166 23.65 12.55 15.80
N ASP A 167 22.38 12.48 16.22
CA ASP A 167 21.92 12.08 17.55
C ASP A 167 21.84 10.56 17.75
N ASN A 168 22.47 9.77 16.87
CA ASN A 168 22.41 8.31 16.85
C ASN A 168 21.00 7.72 16.58
N GLY A 169 20.09 8.51 16.00
CA GLY A 169 18.80 8.04 15.50
C GLY A 169 18.91 7.20 14.23
N VAL A 170 17.83 6.48 13.94
CA VAL A 170 17.66 5.67 12.72
C VAL A 170 16.48 6.23 11.96
N THR A 171 16.68 6.54 10.68
CA THR A 171 15.65 7.08 9.81
C THR A 171 15.48 6.23 8.55
N PHE A 172 14.30 6.29 7.94
CA PHE A 172 14.03 5.71 6.63
C PHE A 172 13.25 6.69 5.78
N VAL A 173 13.79 7.03 4.61
CA VAL A 173 13.29 8.11 3.77
C VAL A 173 12.76 7.56 2.45
N PHE A 174 11.61 8.06 2.02
CA PHE A 174 11.07 7.79 0.69
C PHE A 174 10.38 9.05 0.11
N SER A 175 9.99 8.97 -1.15
CA SER A 175 9.16 9.99 -1.80
C SER A 175 8.03 9.34 -2.57
N ILE A 176 6.88 10.01 -2.63
CA ILE A 176 5.69 9.51 -3.30
C ILE A 176 4.80 10.69 -3.74
N GLU A 177 4.01 10.47 -4.77
CA GLU A 177 2.98 11.41 -5.22
C GLU A 177 1.83 11.47 -4.20
N VAL A 178 1.40 12.70 -3.86
CA VAL A 178 0.30 12.94 -2.92
C VAL A 178 -0.80 13.80 -3.52
N GLY A 179 -2.02 13.55 -3.04
CA GLY A 179 -3.23 14.30 -3.37
C GLY A 179 -3.62 14.23 -4.86
N GLU A 180 -4.64 14.99 -5.22
CA GLU A 180 -5.18 15.02 -6.59
C GLU A 180 -4.17 15.56 -7.62
N LYS A 181 -3.29 16.46 -7.17
CA LYS A 181 -2.23 17.05 -8.02
C LYS A 181 -1.05 16.11 -8.24
N LEU A 182 -1.04 14.94 -7.58
CA LEU A 182 0.05 13.97 -7.62
C LEU A 182 1.42 14.62 -7.36
N GLN A 183 1.46 15.58 -6.42
CA GLN A 183 2.67 16.30 -6.10
C GLN A 183 3.65 15.35 -5.41
N ARG A 184 4.87 15.23 -5.94
CA ARG A 184 5.88 14.35 -5.33
C ARG A 184 6.46 14.99 -4.08
N GLU A 185 6.24 14.34 -2.94
CA GLU A 185 6.69 14.82 -1.63
C GLU A 185 7.59 13.80 -0.93
N ARG A 186 8.34 14.27 0.07
CA ARG A 186 9.34 13.46 0.80
C ARG A 186 8.88 13.21 2.23
N PHE A 187 9.05 11.98 2.67
CA PHE A 187 8.65 11.51 3.99
C PHE A 187 9.80 10.78 4.68
N GLU A 188 9.81 10.83 6.01
CA GLU A 188 10.85 10.23 6.84
C GLU A 188 10.24 9.51 8.04
N TRP A 189 10.42 8.19 8.10
CA TRP A 189 10.20 7.42 9.30
C TRP A 189 11.37 7.64 10.26
N ARG A 190 11.12 8.17 11.45
CA ARG A 190 12.10 8.28 12.54
C ARG A 190 11.84 7.23 13.60
N LYS A 191 12.86 6.42 13.91
CA LYS A 191 12.78 5.46 15.01
C LYS A 191 12.87 6.20 16.34
N PHE A 192 11.92 5.97 17.24
CA PHE A 192 12.00 6.44 18.62
C PHE A 192 12.22 5.27 19.59
N LYS A 193 12.92 5.55 20.68
CA LYS A 193 13.25 4.56 21.71
C LYS A 193 12.19 4.55 22.82
N LYS A 194 12.06 3.39 23.46
CA LYS A 194 11.35 3.21 24.73
C LYS A 194 11.87 4.23 25.76
N GLY A 195 10.96 4.93 26.45
CA GLY A 195 11.30 5.70 27.65
C GLY A 195 11.85 4.76 28.72
N ASN A 196 12.99 5.08 29.32
CA ASN A 196 13.67 4.19 30.25
C ASN A 196 12.77 3.91 31.47
N GLY A 197 12.18 2.72 31.54
CA GLY A 197 11.28 2.30 32.64
C GLY A 197 9.79 2.22 32.30
N ASP A 198 9.34 2.73 31.15
CA ASP A 198 7.91 2.69 30.81
C ASP A 198 7.57 1.46 29.94
N GLU A 199 6.96 0.45 30.57
CA GLU A 199 6.46 -0.74 29.88
C GLU A 199 5.34 -0.42 28.87
N ALA A 200 4.71 0.76 28.98
CA ALA A 200 3.66 1.21 28.08
C ALA A 200 4.15 1.73 26.72
N ASN A 201 5.45 2.05 26.58
CA ASN A 201 5.99 2.57 25.32
C ASN A 201 6.98 1.58 24.66
N PRO A 202 6.50 0.64 23.85
CA PRO A 202 7.32 -0.43 23.28
C PRO A 202 8.30 0.03 22.18
N GLY A 203 8.30 1.34 21.88
CA GLY A 203 9.07 1.95 20.80
C GLY A 203 8.39 1.77 19.45
N GLY A 204 8.91 2.46 18.44
CA GLY A 204 8.25 2.49 17.14
C GLY A 204 8.92 3.43 16.16
N PHE A 205 8.12 3.85 15.18
CA PHE A 205 8.52 4.83 14.19
C PHE A 205 7.45 5.90 14.01
N THR A 206 7.85 7.16 13.90
CA THR A 206 6.98 8.27 13.54
C THR A 206 7.27 8.67 12.11
N LEU A 207 6.26 8.76 11.26
CA LEU A 207 6.40 9.25 9.89
C LEU A 207 6.22 10.76 9.88
N LEU A 208 7.22 11.45 9.37
CA LEU A 208 7.20 12.89 9.20
C LEU A 208 7.08 13.25 7.73
N ARG A 209 6.20 14.21 7.43
CA ARG A 209 6.13 14.91 6.15
C ARG A 209 7.18 16.01 6.16
N LEU A 210 8.12 15.94 5.23
CA LEU A 210 9.19 16.94 5.13
C LEU A 210 8.71 18.11 4.28
N SER A 211 8.60 19.29 4.88
CA SER A 211 8.31 20.51 4.12
C SER A 211 9.41 20.75 3.09
N SER A 212 9.00 21.03 1.85
CA SER A 212 9.90 21.60 0.85
C SER A 212 10.22 23.01 1.33
N SER A 213 11.40 23.21 1.92
CA SER A 213 11.85 24.55 2.30
C SER A 213 11.88 25.42 1.05
N SER A 214 10.81 26.19 0.81
CA SER A 214 10.86 27.30 -0.13
C SER A 214 11.65 28.40 0.55
N LYS A 215 12.97 28.32 0.46
CA LYS A 215 13.83 29.44 0.81
C LYS A 215 13.61 30.54 -0.23
N ASN A 216 12.69 31.46 0.08
CA ASN A 216 12.63 32.82 -0.45
C ASN A 216 11.61 33.62 0.36
N THR A 217 12.06 34.25 1.45
CA THR A 217 11.64 35.60 1.83
C THR A 217 12.59 36.16 2.90
N ASP A 218 12.97 37.41 2.68
CA ASP A 218 13.94 38.23 3.41
C ASP A 218 13.67 38.40 4.91
N PRO A 219 14.70 38.80 5.69
CA PRO A 219 14.64 38.82 7.14
C PRO A 219 14.13 40.17 7.65
N THR A 220 12.83 40.30 7.92
CA THR A 220 12.37 41.29 8.92
C THR A 220 10.97 40.95 9.41
N THR A 221 10.85 40.59 10.68
CA THR A 221 9.86 41.15 11.63
C THR A 221 9.67 40.20 12.81
N SER A 222 10.14 40.66 13.95
CA SER A 222 10.00 40.10 15.28
C SER A 222 8.52 40.08 15.70
N GLY A 223 8.04 38.94 16.20
CA GLY A 223 6.71 38.84 16.82
C GLY A 223 6.63 37.61 17.73
N SER A 224 6.43 37.85 19.02
CA SER A 224 6.46 36.88 20.13
C SER A 224 5.07 36.39 20.50
N SER A 225 4.90 35.06 20.64
CA SER A 225 4.00 34.32 21.56
C SER A 225 3.80 32.89 21.00
N SER A 226 3.67 31.78 21.71
CA SER A 226 3.80 31.37 23.11
C SER A 226 3.69 29.82 23.13
N ARG A 227 4.67 29.14 23.75
CA ARG A 227 4.64 27.79 24.37
C ARG A 227 3.89 26.65 23.66
N GLY A 228 4.69 25.78 23.02
CA GLY A 228 4.41 24.36 22.83
C GLY A 228 5.74 23.63 22.65
N ASP A 229 6.04 22.65 23.49
CA ASP A 229 7.37 22.05 23.68
C ASP A 229 7.91 21.35 22.42
N CYS A 230 8.88 22.00 21.76
CA CYS A 230 9.79 21.41 20.79
C CYS A 230 11.07 20.98 21.52
N SER A 231 11.16 19.73 21.97
CA SER A 231 12.41 19.27 22.59
C SER A 231 13.52 19.06 21.53
N SER A 232 14.45 20.02 21.52
CA SER A 232 15.86 20.00 21.05
C SER A 232 16.15 19.84 19.54
N SER A 233 16.40 20.97 18.89
CA SER A 233 16.77 21.21 17.47
C SER A 233 18.31 21.21 17.21
N PRO A 234 18.82 21.24 15.95
CA PRO A 234 18.83 22.47 15.14
C PRO A 234 18.72 22.25 13.62
N THR A 235 17.51 22.32 13.05
CA THR A 235 17.27 23.03 11.77
C THR A 235 15.77 23.26 11.65
N GLY A 236 15.36 24.53 11.48
CA GLY A 236 13.97 24.91 11.35
C GLY A 236 13.35 24.36 10.09
N ASN A 237 12.73 23.19 10.19
CA ASN A 237 11.86 22.62 9.18
C ASN A 237 10.57 22.22 9.86
N ASP A 238 9.45 22.84 9.45
CA ASP A 238 8.10 22.49 9.88
C ASP A 238 7.79 21.07 9.39
N CYS A 239 8.16 20.07 10.17
CA CYS A 239 7.89 18.67 9.86
C CYS A 239 6.63 18.23 10.60
N GLU A 240 5.59 17.88 9.85
CA GLU A 240 4.33 17.38 10.40
C GLU A 240 4.41 15.87 10.62
N ALA A 241 3.97 15.37 11.77
CA ALA A 241 3.76 13.93 11.98
C ALA A 241 2.47 13.48 11.29
N VAL A 242 2.59 12.49 10.40
CA VAL A 242 1.50 12.03 9.53
C VAL A 242 1.16 10.55 9.71
N ALA A 243 2.00 9.77 10.41
CA ALA A 243 1.67 8.43 10.87
C ALA A 243 2.53 7.99 12.06
N LEU A 244 2.05 7.03 12.83
CA LEU A 244 2.73 6.40 13.95
C LEU A 244 2.65 4.87 13.80
N LEU A 245 3.82 4.22 13.80
CA LEU A 245 3.96 2.77 13.82
C LEU A 245 4.43 2.36 15.23
N THR A 246 3.54 1.79 16.02
CA THR A 246 3.83 1.28 17.37
C THR A 246 4.09 -0.22 17.28
N LEU A 247 5.26 -0.66 17.71
CA LEU A 247 5.63 -2.07 17.68
C LEU A 247 5.20 -2.76 18.96
N THR A 248 4.76 -4.01 18.90
CA THR A 248 4.44 -4.76 20.11
C THR A 248 5.64 -5.58 20.55
N ARG A 249 5.99 -5.55 21.84
CA ARG A 249 7.10 -6.34 22.41
C ARG A 249 6.67 -7.31 23.51
N SER A 250 5.40 -7.30 23.92
CA SER A 250 4.92 -8.20 24.97
C SER A 250 4.83 -9.63 24.44
N TRP A 251 5.43 -10.57 25.16
CA TRP A 251 5.30 -12.01 24.90
C TRP A 251 3.83 -12.47 24.95
N ALA A 252 2.99 -11.82 25.75
CA ALA A 252 1.55 -12.10 25.82
C ALA A 252 0.79 -11.63 24.56
N GLN A 253 1.34 -10.67 23.82
CA GLN A 253 0.75 -10.09 22.60
C GLN A 253 1.51 -10.49 21.33
N ILE A 254 2.23 -11.63 21.34
CA ILE A 254 2.91 -12.17 20.14
C ILE A 254 1.97 -12.23 18.94
N LYS A 255 0.66 -12.41 19.15
CA LYS A 255 -0.35 -12.46 18.09
C LYS A 255 -0.63 -11.12 17.42
N HIS A 256 -0.13 -9.99 17.93
CA HIS A 256 -0.37 -8.63 17.44
C HIS A 256 0.98 -7.90 17.30
N PRO A 257 1.69 -8.03 16.17
CA PRO A 257 3.05 -7.51 16.03
C PRO A 257 3.20 -5.98 16.07
N PHE A 258 2.20 -5.23 15.59
CA PHE A 258 2.23 -3.77 15.57
C PHE A 258 0.84 -3.14 15.34
N SER A 259 0.75 -1.85 15.64
CA SER A 259 -0.34 -0.94 15.26
C SER A 259 0.20 0.20 14.40
N LEU A 260 -0.54 0.58 13.38
CA LEU A 260 -0.27 1.71 12.51
C LEU A 260 -1.44 2.69 12.58
N GLU A 261 -1.14 3.94 12.90
CA GLU A 261 -2.13 5.02 13.02
C GLU A 261 -1.74 6.16 12.10
N LEU A 262 -2.65 6.58 11.22
CA LEU A 262 -2.50 7.82 10.47
C LEU A 262 -2.74 9.00 11.43
N THR A 263 -2.00 10.09 11.24
CA THR A 263 -2.11 11.31 12.06
C THR A 263 -1.98 12.56 11.18
N GLY A 264 -2.24 13.75 11.71
CA GLY A 264 -2.10 15.02 10.98
C GLY A 264 -2.82 15.00 9.62
N SER A 265 -2.16 15.51 8.58
CA SER A 265 -2.65 15.49 7.20
C SER A 265 -2.90 14.09 6.64
N GLY A 266 -2.27 13.04 7.21
CA GLY A 266 -2.55 11.64 6.89
C GLY A 266 -3.96 11.19 7.27
N LEU A 267 -4.59 11.79 8.28
CA LEU A 267 -5.98 11.49 8.67
C LEU A 267 -7.02 12.13 7.76
N SER A 268 -6.68 13.27 7.16
CA SER A 268 -7.63 14.06 6.37
C SER A 268 -8.02 13.43 5.03
N GLY A 269 -7.27 12.42 4.57
CA GLY A 269 -7.38 11.86 3.22
C GLY A 269 -6.73 12.73 2.13
N ALA A 270 -6.29 13.94 2.44
CA ALA A 270 -5.73 14.89 1.45
C ALA A 270 -4.45 14.38 0.75
N LEU A 271 -3.72 13.45 1.37
CA LEU A 271 -2.52 12.85 0.78
C LEU A 271 -2.84 11.75 -0.25
N GLY A 272 -4.07 11.25 -0.29
CA GLY A 272 -4.56 10.29 -1.28
C GLY A 272 -4.21 8.82 -1.01
N ASP A 273 -4.94 7.92 -1.67
CA ASP A 273 -4.86 6.47 -1.41
C ASP A 273 -3.49 5.86 -1.74
N ARG A 274 -2.81 6.36 -2.79
CA ARG A 274 -1.45 5.91 -3.16
C ARG A 274 -0.46 6.14 -2.02
N TRP A 275 -0.54 7.33 -1.41
CA TRP A 275 0.27 7.67 -0.25
C TRP A 275 -0.05 6.74 0.92
N VAL A 276 -1.34 6.51 1.21
CA VAL A 276 -1.74 5.60 2.29
C VAL A 276 -1.19 4.19 2.05
N LEU A 277 -1.29 3.66 0.83
CA LEU A 277 -0.72 2.36 0.49
C LEU A 277 0.80 2.33 0.67
N MET A 278 1.51 3.40 0.29
CA MET A 278 2.95 3.56 0.52
C MET A 278 3.29 3.51 2.02
N VAL A 279 2.50 4.20 2.86
CA VAL A 279 2.66 4.17 4.33
C VAL A 279 2.46 2.77 4.88
N VAL A 280 1.39 2.07 4.46
CA VAL A 280 1.10 0.69 4.89
C VAL A 280 2.25 -0.24 4.54
N ILE A 281 2.69 -0.27 3.29
CA ILE A 281 3.73 -1.22 2.85
C ILE A 281 5.10 -0.90 3.45
N THR A 282 5.43 0.39 3.67
CA THR A 282 6.67 0.78 4.34
C THR A 282 6.63 0.46 5.83
N ALA A 283 5.49 0.59 6.50
CA ALA A 283 5.33 0.16 7.90
C ALA A 283 5.51 -1.36 8.06
N LEU A 284 4.90 -2.15 7.18
CA LEU A 284 5.10 -3.61 7.12
C LEU A 284 6.57 -3.98 6.94
N ARG A 285 7.25 -3.26 6.04
CA ARG A 285 8.68 -3.45 5.80
C ARG A 285 9.54 -3.07 7.01
N LEU A 286 9.22 -1.98 7.70
CA LEU A 286 9.93 -1.53 8.90
C LEU A 286 9.79 -2.52 10.05
N TRP A 287 8.58 -3.05 10.27
CA TRP A 287 8.37 -4.12 11.23
C TRP A 287 9.25 -5.34 10.88
N PHE A 288 9.24 -5.77 9.63
CA PHE A 288 10.06 -6.91 9.17
C PHE A 288 11.56 -6.65 9.37
N LEU A 289 12.06 -5.46 9.03
CA LEU A 289 13.46 -5.08 9.25
C LEU A 289 13.80 -5.03 10.75
N ASN A 290 12.89 -4.53 11.59
CA ASN A 290 13.11 -4.46 13.03
C ASN A 290 13.10 -5.86 13.68
N ALA A 291 12.16 -6.73 13.29
CA ALA A 291 12.10 -8.12 13.78
C ALA A 291 13.38 -8.92 13.44
N ASN A 292 14.04 -8.59 12.32
CA ASN A 292 15.30 -9.19 11.90
C ASN A 292 16.56 -8.42 12.38
N GLY A 293 16.44 -7.41 13.26
CA GLY A 293 17.57 -6.64 13.77
C GLY A 293 18.23 -5.68 12.78
N ARG A 294 17.65 -5.51 11.59
CA ARG A 294 18.17 -4.69 10.48
C ARG A 294 17.78 -3.22 10.57
N ALA A 295 16.78 -2.87 11.37
CA ALA A 295 16.45 -1.48 11.71
C ALA A 295 17.25 -0.95 12.91
N THR A 296 18.53 -1.31 13.03
CA THR A 296 19.42 -0.88 14.11
C THR A 296 20.52 0.03 13.57
N LYS A 297 21.02 0.95 14.41
CA LYS A 297 22.11 1.87 14.04
C LYS A 297 23.33 1.11 13.51
N THR A 298 23.78 0.08 14.24
CA THR A 298 24.95 -0.72 13.85
C THR A 298 24.73 -1.35 12.49
N GLY A 299 23.53 -1.88 12.22
CA GLY A 299 23.20 -2.45 10.93
C GLY A 299 23.27 -1.44 9.79
N ILE A 300 22.68 -0.25 9.98
CA ILE A 300 22.62 0.78 8.94
C ILE A 300 23.99 1.43 8.71
N ALA A 301 24.72 1.79 9.77
CA ALA A 301 26.01 2.48 9.66
C ALA A 301 27.08 1.61 8.98
N VAL A 302 27.03 0.28 9.17
CA VAL A 302 27.90 -0.66 8.43
C VAL A 302 27.50 -0.69 6.96
N GLY A 303 26.18 -0.68 6.66
CA GLY A 303 25.67 -0.59 5.29
C GLY A 303 26.12 0.67 4.56
N GLU A 304 25.96 1.85 5.18
CA GLU A 304 26.38 3.15 4.61
C GLU A 304 27.89 3.17 4.27
N LYS A 305 28.74 2.64 5.17
CA LYS A 305 30.20 2.58 4.95
C LYS A 305 30.61 1.63 3.82
N LEU A 306 29.96 0.48 3.70
CA LEU A 306 30.26 -0.49 2.64
C LEU A 306 29.85 0.03 1.26
N TRP A 307 28.76 0.80 1.20
CA TRP A 307 28.33 1.46 -0.03
C TRP A 307 29.30 2.56 -0.47
N ALA A 308 29.74 3.43 0.44
CA ALA A 308 30.70 4.49 0.12
C ALA A 308 32.00 3.93 -0.50
N LYS A 309 32.53 2.83 0.07
CA LYS A 309 33.76 2.19 -0.43
C LYS A 309 33.63 1.59 -1.84
N LYS A 310 32.42 1.21 -2.27
CA LYS A 310 32.20 0.58 -3.58
C LYS A 310 32.18 1.59 -4.73
N PHE A 311 32.02 2.89 -4.43
CA PHE A 311 31.98 3.96 -5.43
C PHE A 311 33.26 4.81 -5.46
N ASP A 312 34.24 4.49 -4.61
CA ASP A 312 35.58 5.11 -4.58
C ASP A 312 36.66 4.26 -5.31
N GLU A 313 36.27 3.10 -5.88
CA GLU A 313 37.10 2.25 -6.76
C GLU A 313 36.58 2.30 -8.21
#